data_AF-A0A1Q8DMW5-F1
#
_entry.id   AF-A0A1Q8DMW5-F1
#
_cell.length_a   1.000
_cell.length_b   1.000
_cell.length_c   1.000
_cell.angle_alpha   90.00
_cell.angle_beta   90.00
_cell.angle_gamma   90.00
#
_symmetry.space_group_name_H-M   'P 1'
#
loop_
_entity.id
_entity.type
_entity.pdbx_description
1 polymer ?
#
loop_
_entity_poly.entity_id
_entity_poly.type
_entity_poly.pdbx_seq_one_letter_code
_entity_poly.pdbx_strand_id
1 'polypeptide(L)'
;MINKKLKLTLLILTLIILLVFSYIYMVKSMNAFTYQHFNEKDFLLIQTDLQKEYSFYLNSFKKDNSVQVTFNFHNVIPPYDATIELYSHKTSNYVYIGSYQPTITFAAKDSLFEDSLDSLTISIVDSENRSSYTIEQEKSFEFWKEGKVINIWFLPFRTYDEETGRDIGYTVSLS
;
A
#
# COMPACT_ATOMS: atom_id res chain seq x y z
N MET A 1 -50.73 -27.34 -7.33
CA MET A 1 -50.56 -26.10 -8.14
C MET A 1 -49.95 -25.03 -7.23
N ILE A 2 -48.64 -24.77 -7.33
CA ILE A 2 -47.97 -23.83 -6.40
C ILE A 2 -48.50 -22.41 -6.66
N ASN A 3 -48.99 -21.77 -5.60
CA ASN A 3 -49.61 -20.45 -5.63
C ASN A 3 -48.65 -19.41 -6.26
N LYS A 4 -49.09 -18.68 -7.28
CA LYS A 4 -48.27 -17.69 -7.99
C LYS A 4 -47.64 -16.64 -7.05
N LYS A 5 -48.35 -16.28 -5.97
CA LYS A 5 -47.81 -15.40 -4.93
C LYS A 5 -46.62 -16.02 -4.20
N LEU A 6 -46.71 -17.30 -3.83
CA LEU A 6 -45.63 -18.03 -3.16
C LEU A 6 -44.36 -18.11 -4.01
N LYS A 7 -44.50 -18.31 -5.34
CA LYS A 7 -43.36 -18.28 -6.26
C LYS A 7 -42.69 -16.91 -6.35
N LEU A 8 -43.48 -15.83 -6.41
CA LEU A 8 -42.94 -14.47 -6.46
C LEU A 8 -42.22 -14.11 -5.15
N THR A 9 -42.78 -14.48 -4.00
CA THR A 9 -42.14 -14.27 -2.70
C THR A 9 -40.82 -15.03 -2.59
N LEU A 10 -40.78 -16.29 -3.03
CA LEU A 10 -39.53 -17.08 -3.03
C LEU A 10 -38.48 -16.45 -3.95
N LEU A 11 -38.86 -15.99 -5.14
CA LEU A 11 -37.94 -15.34 -6.07
C LEU A 11 -37.31 -14.07 -5.48
N ILE A 12 -38.14 -13.20 -4.87
CA ILE A 12 -37.67 -11.97 -4.23
C ILE A 12 -36.73 -12.30 -3.07
N LEU A 13 -37.07 -13.28 -2.24
CA LEU A 13 -36.23 -13.71 -1.12
C LEU A 13 -34.86 -14.21 -1.62
N THR A 14 -34.84 -15.06 -2.65
CA THR A 14 -33.60 -15.56 -3.24
C THR A 14 -32.75 -14.42 -3.82
N LEU A 15 -33.37 -13.43 -4.47
CA LEU A 15 -32.67 -12.26 -5.01
C LEU A 15 -32.05 -11.42 -3.88
N ILE A 16 -32.78 -11.20 -2.80
CA ILE A 16 -32.28 -10.46 -1.62
C ILE A 16 -31.10 -11.21 -1.00
N ILE A 17 -31.21 -12.52 -0.82
CA ILE A 17 -30.11 -13.35 -0.29
C ILE A 17 -28.88 -13.26 -1.20
N LEU A 18 -29.07 -13.30 -2.52
CA LEU A 18 -27.98 -13.18 -3.49
C LEU A 18 -27.29 -11.82 -3.42
N LEU A 19 -28.07 -10.73 -3.30
CA LEU A 19 -27.55 -9.37 -3.17
C LEU A 19 -26.81 -9.14 -1.84
N VAL A 20 -27.33 -9.70 -0.74
CA VAL A 20 -26.66 -9.64 0.57
C VAL A 20 -25.37 -10.44 0.54
N PHE A 21 -25.39 -11.64 -0.06
CA PHE A 21 -24.19 -12.46 -0.19
C PHE A 21 -23.15 -11.81 -1.10
N SER A 22 -23.56 -11.20 -2.22
CA SER A 22 -22.65 -10.45 -3.10
C SER A 22 -22.07 -9.22 -2.40
N TYR A 23 -22.89 -8.50 -1.62
CA TYR A 23 -22.44 -7.34 -0.85
C TYR A 23 -21.45 -7.74 0.24
N ILE A 24 -21.72 -8.79 1.01
CA ILE A 24 -20.81 -9.28 2.07
C ILE A 24 -19.50 -9.78 1.45
N TYR A 25 -19.57 -10.50 0.33
CA TYR A 25 -18.39 -11.02 -0.35
C TYR A 25 -17.56 -9.89 -0.94
N MET A 26 -18.20 -8.90 -1.56
CA MET A 26 -17.55 -7.66 -1.98
C MET A 26 -16.88 -6.98 -0.79
N VAL A 27 -17.60 -6.60 0.27
CA VAL A 27 -17.04 -5.87 1.40
C VAL A 27 -15.85 -6.58 2.08
N LYS A 28 -15.80 -7.93 2.06
CA LYS A 28 -14.66 -8.71 2.58
C LYS A 28 -13.50 -8.92 1.61
N SER A 29 -13.66 -8.70 0.30
CA SER A 29 -12.62 -8.93 -0.72
C SER A 29 -11.96 -7.66 -1.27
N MET A 30 -12.26 -6.48 -0.71
CA MET A 30 -12.32 -5.25 -1.52
C MET A 30 -11.19 -4.24 -1.40
N ASN A 31 -10.06 -4.50 -0.74
CA ASN A 31 -8.97 -3.52 -0.73
C ASN A 31 -7.61 -4.16 -1.05
N ALA A 32 -6.84 -3.48 -1.90
CA ALA A 32 -5.44 -3.82 -2.13
C ALA A 32 -4.58 -3.69 -0.86
N PHE A 33 -5.00 -2.78 0.03
CA PHE A 33 -4.40 -2.55 1.35
C PHE A 33 -4.99 -3.47 2.41
N THR A 34 -4.10 -3.99 3.25
CA THR A 34 -4.44 -4.59 4.53
C THR A 34 -4.63 -3.48 5.55
N TYR A 35 -5.79 -3.45 6.20
CA TYR A 35 -6.09 -2.53 7.30
C TYR A 35 -5.83 -3.20 8.64
N GLN A 36 -5.04 -2.54 9.48
CA GLN A 36 -4.78 -2.99 10.85
C GLN A 36 -5.06 -1.85 11.84
N HIS A 37 -5.75 -2.20 12.92
CA HIS A 37 -5.99 -1.34 14.05
C HIS A 37 -5.27 -1.91 15.27
N PHE A 38 -4.46 -1.09 15.92
CA PHE A 38 -3.66 -1.52 17.06
C PHE A 38 -4.35 -1.16 18.37
N ASN A 39 -4.19 -2.00 19.40
CA ASN A 39 -4.54 -1.58 20.76
C ASN A 39 -3.50 -0.58 21.28
N GLU A 40 -3.88 0.27 22.23
CA GLU A 40 -3.04 1.38 22.72
C GLU A 40 -1.66 0.93 23.24
N LYS A 41 -1.58 -0.25 23.86
CA LYS A 41 -0.33 -0.77 24.44
C LYS A 41 0.63 -1.30 23.39
N ASP A 42 0.13 -2.09 22.45
CA ASP A 42 0.90 -2.60 21.31
C ASP A 42 1.32 -1.44 20.41
N PHE A 43 0.44 -0.45 20.29
CA PHE A 43 0.70 0.79 19.58
C PHE A 43 1.90 1.56 20.17
N LEU A 44 1.94 1.79 21.48
CA LEU A 44 3.07 2.45 22.16
C LEU A 44 4.41 1.73 21.97
N LEU A 45 4.38 0.39 21.96
CA LEU A 45 5.57 -0.44 21.69
C LEU A 45 6.06 -0.27 20.25
N ILE A 46 5.16 -0.42 19.27
CA ILE A 46 5.45 -0.24 17.85
C ILE A 46 5.95 1.19 17.59
N GLN A 47 5.30 2.21 18.19
CA GLN A 47 5.69 3.60 18.03
C GLN A 47 7.10 3.86 18.57
N THR A 48 7.49 3.24 19.68
CA THR A 48 8.83 3.39 20.26
C THR A 48 9.89 2.74 19.37
N ASP A 49 9.63 1.55 18.85
CA ASP A 49 10.54 0.86 17.93
C ASP A 49 10.67 1.61 16.59
N LEU A 50 9.54 2.06 16.01
CA LEU A 50 9.53 2.89 14.79
C LEU A 50 10.24 4.22 15.00
N GLN A 51 10.01 4.93 16.12
CA GLN A 51 10.72 6.18 16.40
C GLN A 51 12.22 5.97 16.54
N LYS A 52 12.63 4.86 17.17
CA LYS A 52 14.03 4.51 17.32
C LYS A 52 14.66 4.21 15.96
N GLU A 53 14.01 3.40 15.14
CA GLU A 53 14.46 3.06 13.79
C GLU A 53 14.47 4.28 12.85
N TYR A 54 13.43 5.11 12.90
CA TYR A 54 13.34 6.39 12.21
C TYR A 54 14.44 7.36 12.63
N SER A 55 14.76 7.44 13.92
CA SER A 55 15.85 8.28 14.41
C SER A 55 17.22 7.79 13.95
N PHE A 56 17.44 6.47 13.84
CA PHE A 56 18.64 5.92 13.22
C PHE A 56 18.69 6.22 11.72
N TYR A 57 17.56 6.14 11.03
CA TYR A 57 17.43 6.44 9.61
C TYR A 57 17.70 7.92 9.30
N LEU A 58 17.06 8.86 10.01
CA LEU A 58 17.30 10.31 9.89
C LEU A 58 18.79 10.67 10.11
N ASN A 59 19.41 10.04 11.11
CA ASN A 59 20.83 10.27 11.42
C ASN A 59 21.80 9.58 10.44
N SER A 60 21.29 8.67 9.59
CA SER A 60 22.08 7.99 8.56
C SER A 60 22.21 8.77 7.24
N PHE A 61 21.48 9.87 7.07
CA PHE A 61 21.65 10.80 5.96
C PHE A 61 22.94 11.63 6.13
N LYS A 62 24.08 10.96 5.98
CA LYS A 62 25.30 11.66 5.57
C LYS A 62 25.14 12.07 4.12
N LYS A 63 25.48 13.33 3.91
CA LYS A 63 25.49 14.12 2.67
C LYS A 63 26.40 13.48 1.62
N ASP A 64 25.95 12.39 1.02
CA ASP A 64 26.57 11.78 -0.15
C ASP A 64 25.80 12.17 -1.41
N ASN A 65 26.43 12.04 -2.57
CA ASN A 65 25.97 12.42 -3.93
C ASN A 65 24.69 11.67 -4.40
N SER A 66 23.68 11.66 -3.56
CA SER A 66 22.43 10.94 -3.71
C SER A 66 21.62 11.52 -4.86
N VAL A 67 21.29 10.64 -5.81
CA VAL A 67 20.36 10.95 -6.89
C VAL A 67 18.99 11.21 -6.27
N GLN A 68 18.39 12.36 -6.62
CA GLN A 68 17.02 12.67 -6.22
C GLN A 68 16.06 11.77 -6.99
N VAL A 69 15.22 11.04 -6.28
CA VAL A 69 14.17 10.20 -6.85
C VAL A 69 12.82 10.83 -6.51
N THR A 70 11.90 10.80 -7.47
CA THR A 70 10.55 11.32 -7.30
C THR A 70 9.54 10.21 -7.49
N PHE A 71 8.62 10.08 -6.52
CA PHE A 71 7.47 9.18 -6.59
C PHE A 71 6.20 10.01 -6.72
N ASN A 72 5.35 9.65 -7.67
CA ASN A 72 3.97 10.12 -7.77
C ASN A 72 3.03 9.00 -7.35
N PHE A 73 2.14 9.30 -6.41
CA PHE A 73 1.13 8.38 -5.91
C PHE A 73 -0.23 8.73 -6.48
N HIS A 74 -0.87 7.76 -7.11
CA HIS A 74 -2.17 7.91 -7.74
C HIS A 74 -3.20 6.95 -7.15
N ASN A 75 -4.46 7.39 -7.09
CA ASN A 75 -5.60 6.61 -6.60
C ASN A 75 -5.52 6.21 -5.12
N VAL A 76 -4.94 7.07 -4.28
CA VAL A 76 -4.93 6.88 -2.83
C VAL A 76 -5.50 8.10 -2.12
N ILE A 77 -6.31 7.84 -1.10
CA ILE A 77 -6.94 8.85 -0.25
C ILE A 77 -6.48 8.53 1.18
N PRO A 78 -5.42 9.18 1.67
CA PRO A 78 -4.92 8.93 3.02
C PRO A 78 -5.84 9.55 4.08
N PRO A 79 -5.75 9.10 5.34
CA PRO A 79 -6.29 9.85 6.47
C PRO A 79 -5.61 11.22 6.61
N TYR A 80 -6.24 12.14 7.37
CA TYR A 80 -5.68 13.47 7.61
C TYR A 80 -4.34 13.38 8.36
N ASP A 81 -3.38 14.22 7.98
CA ASP A 81 -2.01 14.26 8.54
C ASP A 81 -1.28 12.90 8.57
N ALA A 82 -1.55 12.05 7.57
CA ALA A 82 -0.91 10.74 7.49
C ALA A 82 0.60 10.81 7.22
N THR A 83 1.31 9.79 7.70
CA THR A 83 2.69 9.48 7.33
C THR A 83 2.69 8.41 6.25
N ILE A 84 3.56 8.54 5.25
CA ILE A 84 3.85 7.48 4.28
C ILE A 84 5.23 6.90 4.54
N GLU A 85 5.29 5.57 4.50
CA GLU A 85 6.51 4.79 4.69
C GLU A 85 6.71 3.93 3.45
N LEU A 86 7.92 4.01 2.88
CA LEU A 86 8.35 3.17 1.77
C LEU A 86 9.45 2.25 2.27
N TYR A 87 9.19 0.96 2.27
CA TYR A 87 10.19 -0.07 2.61
C TYR A 87 10.61 -0.81 1.34
N SER A 88 11.92 -0.85 1.09
CA SER A 88 12.53 -1.58 -0.02
C SER A 88 12.93 -2.97 0.44
N HIS A 89 12.36 -4.00 -0.16
CA HIS A 89 12.77 -5.38 0.09
C HIS A 89 14.20 -5.63 -0.41
N LYS A 90 14.61 -4.99 -1.51
CA LYS A 90 15.98 -5.06 -2.03
C LYS A 90 17.04 -4.67 -1.00
N THR A 91 16.83 -3.56 -0.29
CA THR A 91 17.79 -3.08 0.71
C THR A 91 17.46 -3.51 2.14
N SER A 92 16.33 -4.19 2.32
CA SER A 92 15.78 -4.55 3.64
C SER A 92 15.74 -3.35 4.60
N ASN A 93 15.31 -2.20 4.09
CA ASN A 93 15.28 -0.95 4.84
C ASN A 93 14.24 0.03 4.29
N TYR A 94 13.85 0.99 5.12
CA TYR A 94 13.05 2.13 4.71
C TYR A 94 13.87 3.02 3.77
N VAL A 95 13.28 3.33 2.62
CA VAL A 95 13.84 4.28 1.64
C VAL A 95 13.26 5.67 1.80
N TYR A 96 12.08 5.79 2.44
CA TYR A 96 11.46 7.06 2.80
C TYR A 96 10.49 6.88 3.96
N ILE A 97 10.50 7.83 4.90
CA ILE A 97 9.48 8.00 5.94
C ILE A 97 9.23 9.50 6.10
N GLY A 98 7.98 9.93 5.95
CA GLY A 98 7.60 11.34 6.13
C GLY A 98 6.11 11.60 5.89
N SER A 99 5.68 12.85 6.04
CA SER A 99 4.29 13.23 5.79
C SER A 99 3.87 12.84 4.37
N TYR A 100 2.66 12.29 4.24
CA TYR A 100 2.10 11.93 2.96
C TYR A 100 1.92 13.18 2.08
N GLN A 101 2.43 13.08 0.85
CA GLN A 101 2.14 14.01 -0.24
C GLN A 101 1.90 13.20 -1.53
N PRO A 102 1.05 13.67 -2.45
CA PRO A 102 0.83 12.98 -3.73
C PRO A 102 2.11 12.82 -4.56
N THR A 103 3.06 13.74 -4.40
CA THR A 103 4.39 13.64 -4.98
C THR A 103 5.40 13.80 -3.85
N ILE A 104 6.33 12.85 -3.73
CA ILE A 104 7.45 12.94 -2.81
C ILE A 104 8.76 12.91 -3.60
N THR A 105 9.73 13.69 -3.15
CA THR A 105 11.08 13.71 -3.71
C THR A 105 12.09 13.56 -2.59
N PHE A 106 13.00 12.60 -2.71
CA PHE A 106 14.00 12.33 -1.70
C PHE A 106 15.31 11.82 -2.30
N ALA A 107 16.37 11.96 -1.51
CA ALA A 107 17.70 11.43 -1.81
C ALA A 107 17.72 9.90 -1.69
N ALA A 108 17.95 9.20 -2.80
CA ALA A 108 18.10 7.74 -2.81
C ALA A 108 19.58 7.34 -2.68
N LYS A 109 19.83 6.18 -2.06
CA LYS A 109 21.17 5.59 -1.96
C LYS A 109 21.56 4.92 -3.27
N ASP A 110 22.82 5.02 -3.66
CA ASP A 110 23.36 4.44 -4.91
C ASP A 110 23.09 2.93 -5.03
N SER A 111 23.07 2.21 -3.91
CA SER A 111 22.76 0.77 -3.85
C SER A 111 21.39 0.41 -4.43
N LEU A 112 20.44 1.36 -4.46
CA LEU A 112 19.14 1.14 -5.08
C LEU A 112 19.27 1.02 -6.60
N PHE A 113 20.26 1.64 -7.24
CA PHE A 113 20.42 1.68 -8.70
C PHE A 113 21.28 0.53 -9.28
N GLU A 114 21.95 -0.28 -8.46
CA GLU A 114 22.78 -1.40 -8.94
C GLU A 114 21.97 -2.51 -9.66
N ASP A 115 20.65 -2.51 -9.47
CA ASP A 115 19.65 -3.34 -10.17
C ASP A 115 18.31 -2.58 -10.08
N SER A 116 17.69 -2.29 -11.21
CA SER A 116 16.49 -1.45 -11.21
C SER A 116 15.26 -2.13 -10.61
N LEU A 117 15.30 -3.45 -10.39
CA LEU A 117 14.20 -4.24 -9.84
C LEU A 117 14.10 -4.16 -8.32
N ASP A 118 12.89 -3.95 -7.81
CA ASP A 118 12.59 -4.01 -6.39
C ASP A 118 11.12 -4.32 -6.15
N SER A 119 10.79 -4.77 -4.94
CA SER A 119 9.43 -4.82 -4.44
C SER A 119 9.32 -3.89 -3.24
N LEU A 120 8.29 -3.06 -3.21
CA LEU A 120 8.07 -2.11 -2.12
C LEU A 120 6.92 -2.56 -1.24
N THR A 121 7.10 -2.40 0.06
CA THR A 121 5.98 -2.30 0.99
C THR A 121 5.67 -0.83 1.20
N ILE A 122 4.42 -0.45 0.95
CA ILE A 122 3.97 0.93 1.12
C ILE A 122 2.96 0.94 2.27
N SER A 123 3.26 1.72 3.30
CA SER A 123 2.37 1.91 4.44
C SER A 123 1.92 3.36 4.54
N ILE A 124 0.63 3.54 4.80
CA ILE A 124 0.04 4.84 5.14
C ILE A 124 -0.51 4.74 6.55
N VAL A 125 0.06 5.55 7.42
CA VAL A 125 -0.15 5.51 8.86
C VAL A 125 -0.85 6.79 9.27
N ASP A 126 -1.92 6.70 10.07
CA ASP A 126 -2.62 7.90 10.55
C ASP A 126 -1.73 8.75 11.50
N SER A 127 -2.12 10.00 11.74
CA SER A 127 -1.32 10.95 12.53
C SER A 127 -1.10 10.56 14.00
N GLU A 128 -1.94 9.65 14.50
CA GLU A 128 -1.80 9.09 15.84
C GLU A 128 -1.13 7.71 15.79
N ASN A 129 -0.66 7.29 14.61
CA ASN A 129 -0.16 5.97 14.25
C ASN A 129 -1.03 4.77 14.70
N ARG A 130 -2.31 4.98 14.98
CA ARG A 130 -3.25 3.96 15.51
C ARG A 130 -3.76 3.02 14.44
N SER A 131 -3.76 3.48 13.19
CA SER A 131 -4.23 2.74 12.04
C SER A 131 -3.18 2.75 10.94
N SER A 132 -2.92 1.57 10.38
CA SER A 132 -2.04 1.42 9.23
C SER A 132 -2.78 0.76 8.08
N TYR A 133 -2.63 1.35 6.90
CA TYR A 133 -3.00 0.75 5.62
C TYR A 133 -1.70 0.34 4.94
N THR A 134 -1.45 -0.96 4.88
CA THR A 134 -0.22 -1.50 4.28
C THR A 134 -0.53 -2.30 3.03
N ILE A 135 0.21 -2.04 1.98
CA ILE A 135 0.25 -2.88 0.80
C ILE A 135 1.66 -3.45 0.64
N GLU A 136 1.75 -4.75 0.84
CA GLU A 136 2.94 -5.52 0.52
C GLU A 136 2.80 -6.08 -0.90
N GLN A 137 3.78 -5.76 -1.72
CA GLN A 137 3.86 -6.21 -3.09
C GLN A 137 4.74 -7.46 -3.17
N GLU A 138 4.27 -8.47 -3.91
CA GLU A 138 5.03 -9.70 -4.11
C GLU A 138 5.71 -9.78 -5.49
N LYS A 139 5.34 -8.91 -6.43
CA LYS A 139 5.96 -8.76 -7.77
C LYS A 139 6.95 -7.60 -7.76
N SER A 140 8.18 -7.86 -8.21
CA SER A 140 9.18 -6.81 -8.41
C SER A 140 8.87 -5.97 -9.65
N PHE A 141 9.12 -4.67 -9.57
CA PHE A 141 9.03 -3.72 -10.68
C PHE A 141 10.35 -3.00 -10.92
N GLU A 142 10.52 -2.47 -12.12
CA GLU A 142 11.61 -1.53 -12.42
C GLU A 142 11.30 -0.18 -11.75
N PHE A 143 11.89 0.07 -10.58
CA PHE A 143 11.76 1.31 -9.81
C PHE A 143 12.97 2.22 -10.03
N TRP A 144 14.16 1.66 -9.88
CA TRP A 144 15.37 2.44 -9.64
C TRP A 144 16.09 2.76 -10.94
N LYS A 145 15.67 3.86 -11.59
CA LYS A 145 16.29 4.37 -12.80
C LYS A 145 16.58 5.85 -12.65
N GLU A 146 17.86 6.22 -12.80
CA GLU A 146 18.30 7.59 -12.63
C GLU A 146 17.55 8.56 -13.57
N GLY A 147 17.15 9.71 -13.02
CA GLY A 147 16.47 10.76 -13.77
C GLY A 147 15.03 10.42 -14.21
N LYS A 148 14.48 9.28 -13.77
CA LYS A 148 13.08 8.90 -14.03
C LYS A 148 12.19 9.22 -12.85
N VAL A 149 10.97 9.64 -13.16
CA VAL A 149 9.90 9.76 -12.15
C VAL A 149 9.16 8.43 -12.08
N ILE A 150 8.97 7.94 -10.87
CA ILE A 150 8.28 6.69 -10.57
C ILE A 150 6.81 7.03 -10.31
N ASN A 151 5.91 6.48 -11.13
CA ASN A 151 4.48 6.66 -10.94
C ASN A 151 3.89 5.36 -10.39
N ILE A 152 3.31 5.44 -9.21
CA ILE A 152 2.64 4.32 -8.53
C ILE A 152 1.13 4.52 -8.61
N TRP A 153 0.45 3.57 -9.22
CA TRP A 153 -0.99 3.53 -9.31
C TRP A 153 -1.54 2.47 -8.37
N PHE A 154 -2.13 2.90 -7.25
CA PHE A 154 -2.78 1.97 -6.35
C PHE A 154 -4.03 1.38 -7.01
N LEU A 155 -4.13 0.06 -6.95
CA LEU A 155 -5.30 -0.63 -7.42
C LEU A 155 -6.38 -0.58 -6.33
N PRO A 156 -7.65 -0.40 -6.72
CA PRO A 156 -8.73 -0.49 -5.74
C PRO A 156 -8.83 -1.90 -5.14
N PHE A 157 -8.45 -2.92 -5.91
CA PHE A 157 -8.52 -4.34 -5.53
C PHE A 157 -7.22 -5.04 -5.88
N ARG A 158 -6.84 -6.05 -5.09
CA ARG A 158 -5.78 -6.97 -5.52
C ARG A 158 -6.20 -7.64 -6.82
N THR A 159 -5.29 -7.68 -7.78
CA THR A 159 -5.52 -8.25 -9.11
C THR A 159 -4.45 -9.29 -9.38
N TYR A 160 -4.86 -10.46 -9.87
CA TYR A 160 -3.93 -11.51 -10.23
C TYR A 160 -3.11 -11.11 -11.46
N ASP A 161 -1.79 -11.18 -11.34
CA ASP A 161 -0.85 -10.92 -12.42
C ASP A 161 -0.45 -12.24 -13.09
N GLU A 162 -0.88 -12.45 -14.33
CA GLU A 162 -0.66 -13.71 -15.06
C GLU A 162 0.82 -14.02 -15.33
N GLU A 163 1.67 -12.99 -15.44
CA GLU A 163 3.09 -13.15 -15.72
C GLU A 163 3.84 -13.78 -14.54
N THR A 164 3.49 -13.36 -13.32
CA THR A 164 4.19 -13.79 -12.10
C THR A 164 3.41 -14.80 -11.27
N GLY A 165 2.12 -14.96 -11.54
CA GLY A 165 1.21 -15.81 -10.79
C GLY A 165 0.94 -15.29 -9.37
N ARG A 166 1.08 -13.98 -9.15
CA ARG A 166 0.92 -13.33 -7.83
C ARG A 166 -0.12 -12.24 -7.88
N ASP A 167 -0.75 -11.97 -6.74
CA ASP A 167 -1.68 -10.86 -6.62
C ASP A 167 -0.92 -9.55 -6.39
N ILE A 168 -1.21 -8.56 -7.23
CA ILE A 168 -0.63 -7.22 -7.15
C ILE A 168 -1.66 -6.23 -6.61
N GLY A 169 -1.23 -5.21 -5.89
CA GLY A 169 -2.13 -4.17 -5.41
C GLY A 169 -1.75 -2.75 -5.87
N TYR A 170 -0.64 -2.60 -6.58
CA TYR A 170 -0.32 -1.39 -7.33
C TYR A 170 0.42 -1.75 -8.62
N THR A 171 0.43 -0.82 -9.57
CA THR A 171 1.28 -0.89 -10.78
C THR A 171 2.26 0.28 -10.81
N VAL A 172 3.35 0.09 -11.55
CA VAL A 172 4.45 1.05 -11.63
C VAL A 172 4.70 1.42 -13.09
N SER A 173 4.95 2.70 -13.35
CA SER A 173 5.49 3.17 -14.61
C SER A 173 6.58 4.22 -14.42
N LEU A 174 7.59 4.19 -15.29
CA LEU A 174 8.69 5.15 -15.30
C LEU A 174 8.47 6.16 -16.42
N SER A 175 8.55 7.45 -16.11
CA SER A 175 8.51 8.56 -17.09
C SER A 175 9.84 9.26 -17.18
#